data_AF-A0A7X9FUG9-F1
#
_entry.id   AF-A0A7X9FUG9-F1
#
_cell.length_a   1.000
_cell.length_b   1.000
_cell.length_c   1.000
_cell.angle_alpha   90.00
_cell.angle_beta   90.00
_cell.angle_gamma   90.00
#
_symmetry.space_group_name_H-M   'P 1'
#
loop_
_entity.id
_entity.type
_entity.pdbx_description
1 polymer ?
#
loop_
_entity_poly.entity_id
_entity_poly.type
_entity_poly.pdbx_seq_one_letter_code
_entity_poly.pdbx_strand_id
1 'polypeptide(L)'
;MDPSKLLKLPQYFRNLQRVSEIAAVLIKHGFGDIVRRIRLFDYIKGKFIPSSRYQGNNIDFNVRLRMVFEELGPTFIKLGQIISSRPDIFPESITREFQNLLDRVQPFDFETVREIILRETGKELEETFSSFDRTPLAAASL
;
A
#
# COMPACT_ATOMS: atom_id res chain seq x y z
N MET A 1 31.07 31.16 4.80
CA MET A 1 29.71 30.79 4.33
C MET A 1 29.91 29.92 3.10
N ASP A 2 29.61 28.63 3.18
CA ASP A 2 29.90 27.69 2.09
C ASP A 2 28.76 27.68 1.05
N PRO A 3 29.03 28.04 -0.23
CA PRO A 3 28.05 28.05 -1.32
C PRO A 3 27.54 26.65 -1.73
N SER A 4 28.06 25.56 -1.17
CA SER A 4 27.65 24.18 -1.47
C SER A 4 26.24 23.79 -0.98
N LYS A 5 25.53 24.67 -0.23
CA LYS A 5 24.18 24.38 0.30
C LYS A 5 23.01 24.69 -0.66
N LEU A 6 23.26 25.20 -1.88
CA LEU A 6 22.18 25.74 -2.73
C LEU A 6 21.59 24.82 -3.82
N LEU A 7 21.95 23.54 -3.91
CA LEU A 7 21.27 22.63 -4.85
C LEU A 7 20.97 21.24 -4.25
N LYS A 8 19.89 21.14 -3.49
CA LYS A 8 19.15 19.87 -3.25
C LYS A 8 17.90 19.77 -4.15
N LEU A 9 18.03 20.15 -5.41
CA LEU A 9 16.89 20.23 -6.34
C LEU A 9 16.26 18.88 -6.79
N PRO A 10 16.95 17.71 -6.88
CA PRO A 10 16.31 16.53 -7.45
C PRO A 10 15.26 15.84 -6.55
N GLN A 11 15.39 15.92 -5.23
CA GLN A 11 14.48 15.24 -4.30
C GLN A 11 13.10 15.91 -4.25
N TYR A 12 13.05 17.24 -4.40
CA TYR A 12 11.81 18.01 -4.33
C TYR A 12 10.91 17.76 -5.55
N PHE A 13 11.49 17.63 -6.75
CA PHE A 13 10.75 17.30 -7.97
C PHE A 13 10.15 15.88 -7.94
N ARG A 14 10.85 14.92 -7.35
CA ARG A 14 10.36 13.54 -7.19
C ARG A 14 9.12 13.48 -6.29
N ASN A 15 9.07 14.30 -5.24
CA ASN A 15 7.90 14.40 -4.36
C ASN A 15 6.67 14.95 -5.10
N LEU A 16 6.87 15.92 -6.02
CA LEU A 16 5.78 16.50 -6.80
C LEU A 16 5.16 15.50 -7.80
N GLN A 17 5.99 14.66 -8.41
CA GLN A 17 5.50 13.57 -9.27
C GLN A 17 4.62 12.58 -8.49
N ARG A 18 5.03 12.24 -7.26
CA ARG A 18 4.24 11.35 -6.41
C ARG A 18 2.93 11.99 -5.97
N VAL A 19 2.95 13.30 -5.67
CA VAL A 19 1.75 14.07 -5.33
C VAL A 19 0.74 14.07 -6.47
N SER A 20 1.18 14.29 -7.72
CA SER A 20 0.28 14.29 -8.86
C SER A 20 -0.30 12.90 -9.16
N GLU A 21 0.49 11.84 -8.95
CA GLU A 21 0.02 10.45 -9.02
C GLU A 21 -1.06 10.18 -7.97
N ILE A 22 -0.82 10.54 -6.71
CA ILE A 22 -1.80 10.38 -5.63
C ILE A 22 -3.11 11.09 -5.96
N ALA A 23 -3.02 12.34 -6.42
CA ALA A 23 -4.18 13.11 -6.80
C ALA A 23 -4.95 12.49 -7.98
N ALA A 24 -4.24 11.97 -8.98
CA ALA A 24 -4.85 11.32 -10.14
C ALA A 24 -5.61 10.05 -9.74
N VAL A 25 -5.05 9.21 -8.87
CA VAL A 25 -5.72 8.00 -8.35
C VAL A 25 -6.95 8.37 -7.52
N LEU A 26 -6.86 9.39 -6.66
CA LEU A 26 -8.02 9.88 -5.90
C LEU A 26 -9.15 10.34 -6.83
N ILE A 27 -8.83 11.12 -7.88
CA ILE A 27 -9.83 11.55 -8.88
C ILE A 27 -10.43 10.35 -9.61
N LYS A 28 -9.59 9.39 -10.02
CA LYS A 28 -10.00 8.16 -10.72
C LYS A 28 -11.03 7.36 -9.93
N HIS A 29 -10.94 7.35 -8.59
CA HIS A 29 -11.86 6.63 -7.69
C HIS A 29 -13.01 7.49 -7.13
N GLY A 30 -13.21 8.71 -7.65
CA GLY A 30 -14.33 9.57 -7.26
C GLY A 30 -14.10 10.39 -6.00
N PHE A 31 -12.85 10.62 -5.61
CA PHE A 31 -12.45 11.49 -4.49
C PHE A 31 -11.98 12.88 -4.97
N GLY A 32 -12.41 13.31 -6.16
CA GLY A 32 -12.02 14.60 -6.75
C GLY A 32 -12.44 15.81 -5.91
N ASP A 33 -13.51 15.73 -5.12
CA ASP A 33 -13.90 16.77 -4.15
C ASP A 33 -12.85 16.94 -3.04
N ILE A 34 -12.28 15.84 -2.53
CA ILE A 34 -11.24 15.88 -1.51
C ILE A 34 -9.99 16.57 -2.06
N VAL A 35 -9.57 16.16 -3.27
CA VAL A 35 -8.42 16.75 -3.98
C VAL A 35 -8.60 18.26 -4.17
N ARG A 36 -9.82 18.72 -4.47
CA ARG A 36 -10.15 20.15 -4.57
C ARG A 36 -10.12 20.86 -3.21
N ARG A 37 -10.68 20.27 -2.15
CA ARG A 37 -10.71 20.89 -0.81
C ARG A 37 -9.31 21.11 -0.24
N ILE A 38 -8.41 20.16 -0.43
CA ILE A 38 -7.04 20.22 0.12
C ILE A 38 -6.04 20.96 -0.78
N ARG A 39 -6.51 21.54 -1.91
CA ARG A 39 -5.67 22.24 -2.90
C ARG A 39 -4.54 21.40 -3.53
N LEU A 40 -4.71 20.09 -3.60
CA LEU A 40 -3.69 19.20 -4.17
C LEU A 40 -3.50 19.42 -5.68
N PHE A 41 -4.49 20.02 -6.35
CA PHE A 41 -4.46 20.36 -7.78
C PHE A 41 -3.43 21.46 -8.11
N ASP A 42 -3.05 22.32 -7.16
CA ASP A 42 -2.03 23.36 -7.38
C ASP A 42 -0.66 22.74 -7.73
N TYR A 43 -0.44 21.48 -7.36
CA TYR A 43 0.74 20.70 -7.69
C TYR A 43 0.63 19.96 -9.03
N ILE A 44 -0.57 19.85 -9.59
CA ILE A 44 -0.84 19.22 -10.88
C ILE A 44 -0.83 20.31 -11.95
N LYS A 45 0.36 20.73 -12.38
CA LYS A 45 0.49 21.70 -13.48
C LYS A 45 -0.20 21.19 -14.74
N GLY A 46 -1.21 21.91 -15.22
CA GLY A 46 -1.63 21.89 -16.63
C GLY A 46 -2.57 20.78 -17.10
N LYS A 47 -3.20 20.01 -16.21
CA LYS A 47 -4.31 19.13 -16.60
C LYS A 47 -5.61 19.68 -16.06
N PHE A 48 -6.49 20.10 -16.97
CA PHE A 48 -7.92 20.23 -16.70
C PHE A 48 -8.32 18.97 -15.93
N ILE A 49 -8.67 19.09 -14.65
CA ILE A 49 -9.24 17.97 -13.90
C ILE A 49 -10.69 17.96 -14.35
N PRO A 50 -11.11 17.11 -15.29
CA PRO A 50 -12.53 16.96 -15.54
C PRO A 50 -13.15 16.65 -14.18
N SER A 51 -14.30 17.26 -13.90
CA SER A 51 -15.25 16.73 -12.92
C SER A 51 -15.67 15.36 -13.44
N SER A 52 -14.77 14.38 -13.33
CA SER A 52 -15.00 13.01 -13.71
C SER A 52 -16.05 12.53 -12.73
N ARG A 53 -17.29 12.49 -13.22
CA ARG A 53 -18.37 11.78 -12.58
C ARG A 53 -17.89 10.32 -12.60
N TYR A 54 -17.33 9.86 -11.48
CA TYR A 54 -16.90 8.48 -11.31
C TYR A 54 -18.03 7.58 -11.82
N GLN A 55 -17.79 6.89 -12.94
CA GLN A 55 -18.82 6.11 -13.63
C GLN A 55 -19.06 4.74 -12.99
N GLY A 56 -18.41 4.43 -11.86
CA GLY A 56 -18.73 3.28 -11.02
C GLY A 56 -19.97 3.57 -10.17
N ASN A 57 -21.12 3.79 -10.83
CA ASN A 57 -22.36 4.33 -10.26
C ASN A 57 -23.00 3.54 -9.10
N ASN A 58 -22.38 2.47 -8.59
CA ASN A 58 -22.86 1.69 -7.44
C ASN A 58 -21.74 1.08 -6.57
N ILE A 59 -20.48 1.53 -6.70
CA ILE A 59 -19.41 1.00 -5.83
C ILE A 59 -19.42 1.74 -4.49
N ASP A 60 -19.56 0.98 -3.40
CA ASP A 60 -19.57 1.49 -2.03
C ASP A 60 -18.34 2.36 -1.73
N PHE A 61 -18.53 3.36 -0.87
CA PHE A 61 -17.47 4.29 -0.47
C PHE A 61 -16.24 3.56 0.08
N ASN A 62 -16.43 2.57 0.96
CA ASN A 62 -15.32 1.87 1.62
C ASN A 62 -14.51 1.07 0.60
N VAL A 63 -15.19 0.43 -0.36
CA VAL A 63 -14.56 -0.32 -1.46
C VAL A 63 -13.71 0.62 -2.33
N ARG A 64 -14.25 1.78 -2.73
CA ARG A 64 -13.47 2.77 -3.50
C ARG A 64 -12.25 3.26 -2.74
N LEU A 65 -12.39 3.46 -1.43
CA LEU A 65 -11.28 3.88 -0.58
C LEU A 65 -10.20 2.78 -0.49
N ARG A 66 -10.59 1.51 -0.38
CA ARG A 66 -9.65 0.38 -0.45
C ARG A 66 -8.93 0.33 -1.80
N MET A 67 -9.66 0.47 -2.91
CA MET A 67 -9.08 0.44 -4.26
C MET A 67 -8.07 1.57 -4.50
N VAL A 68 -8.30 2.75 -3.89
CA VAL A 68 -7.28 3.82 -3.88
C VAL A 68 -5.99 3.34 -3.20
N PHE A 69 -6.09 2.68 -2.05
CA PHE A 69 -4.93 2.22 -1.30
C PHE A 69 -4.15 1.14 -2.06
N GLU A 70 -4.85 0.23 -2.75
CA GLU A 70 -4.25 -0.79 -3.61
C GLU A 70 -3.50 -0.15 -4.79
N GLU A 71 -4.15 0.78 -5.49
CA GLU A 71 -3.55 1.42 -6.67
C GLU A 71 -2.38 2.36 -6.32
N LEU A 72 -2.40 2.97 -5.13
CA LEU A 72 -1.26 3.75 -4.63
C LEU A 72 -0.10 2.86 -4.18
N GLY A 73 -0.30 1.56 -4.03
CA GLY A 73 0.76 0.58 -3.86
C GLY A 73 1.24 0.37 -2.42
N PRO A 74 2.43 -0.26 -2.23
CA PRO A 74 2.82 -0.91 -0.98
C PRO A 74 2.77 -0.03 0.28
N THR A 75 3.14 1.24 0.17
CA THR A 75 3.07 2.17 1.31
C THR A 75 1.64 2.36 1.80
N PHE A 76 0.68 2.52 0.87
CA PHE A 76 -0.72 2.69 1.21
C PHE A 76 -1.34 1.36 1.65
N ILE A 77 -0.96 0.23 1.04
CA ILE A 77 -1.37 -1.10 1.52
C ILE A 77 -1.01 -1.27 3.00
N LYS A 78 0.23 -0.97 3.41
CA LYS A 78 0.65 -1.04 4.82
C LYS A 78 -0.16 -0.11 5.74
N LEU A 79 -0.46 1.11 5.30
CA LEU A 79 -1.35 2.00 6.05
C LEU A 79 -2.76 1.41 6.18
N GLY A 80 -3.26 0.77 5.13
CA GLY A 80 -4.54 0.09 5.15
C GLY A 80 -4.59 -1.09 6.12
N GLN A 81 -3.50 -1.84 6.25
CA GLN A 81 -3.35 -2.92 7.24
C GLN A 81 -3.35 -2.37 8.69
N ILE A 82 -2.79 -1.18 8.92
CA ILE A 82 -2.88 -0.51 10.23
C ILE A 82 -4.33 -0.09 10.52
N ILE A 83 -5.03 0.46 9.52
CA ILE A 83 -6.45 0.85 9.67
C ILE A 83 -7.32 -0.37 9.99
N SER A 84 -7.14 -1.49 9.29
CA SER A 84 -7.97 -2.69 9.47
C SER A 84 -7.85 -3.33 10.86
N SER A 85 -6.74 -3.08 11.56
CA SER A 85 -6.49 -3.58 12.92
C SER A 85 -6.95 -2.65 14.05
N ARG A 86 -7.51 -1.48 13.74
CA ARG A 86 -7.91 -0.45 14.73
C ARG A 86 -9.39 -0.07 14.68
N PRO A 87 -10.33 -1.01 14.99
CA PRO A 87 -11.76 -0.71 15.04
C PRO A 87 -12.15 0.25 16.18
N ASP A 88 -11.23 0.52 17.11
CA ASP A 88 -11.36 1.53 18.15
C ASP A 88 -11.17 2.97 17.64
N ILE A 89 -10.48 3.16 16.52
CA ILE A 89 -10.20 4.48 15.92
C ILE A 89 -11.08 4.72 14.69
N PHE A 90 -11.27 3.70 13.85
CA PHE A 90 -11.93 3.84 12.55
C PHE A 90 -13.32 3.21 12.54
N PRO A 91 -14.27 3.74 11.75
CA PRO A 91 -15.58 3.12 11.58
C PRO A 91 -15.49 1.64 11.19
N GLU A 92 -16.33 0.81 11.79
CA GLU A 92 -16.33 -0.65 11.57
C GLU A 92 -16.49 -1.01 10.08
N SER A 93 -17.25 -0.23 9.33
CA SER A 93 -17.42 -0.44 7.88
C SER A 93 -16.11 -0.28 7.10
N ILE A 94 -15.24 0.65 7.52
CA ILE A 94 -13.93 0.87 6.89
C ILE A 94 -12.97 -0.25 7.31
N THR A 95 -12.88 -0.54 8.61
CA THR A 95 -11.94 -1.56 9.10
C THR A 95 -12.24 -2.93 8.50
N ARG A 96 -13.52 -3.30 8.42
CA ARG A 96 -13.98 -4.55 7.78
C ARG A 96 -13.62 -4.61 6.31
N GLU A 97 -13.86 -3.54 5.55
CA GLU A 97 -13.48 -3.53 4.13
C GLU A 97 -11.95 -3.61 3.95
N PHE A 98 -11.20 -2.94 4.81
CA PHE A 98 -9.74 -2.91 4.77
C PHE A 98 -9.09 -4.22 5.24
N GLN A 99 -9.83 -5.14 5.87
CA GLN A 99 -9.36 -6.51 6.09
C GLN A 99 -9.04 -7.23 4.77
N ASN A 100 -9.61 -6.81 3.64
CA ASN A 100 -9.28 -7.35 2.32
C ASN A 100 -7.87 -6.92 1.83
N LEU A 101 -7.21 -5.95 2.49
CA LEU A 101 -5.81 -5.58 2.23
C LEU A 101 -4.82 -6.42 3.04
N LEU A 102 -5.31 -7.23 3.98
CA LEU A 102 -4.45 -8.16 4.70
C LEU A 102 -4.08 -9.29 3.74
N ASP A 103 -2.78 -9.57 3.66
CA ASP A 103 -2.25 -10.66 2.85
C ASP A 103 -2.83 -11.99 3.35
N ARG A 104 -3.80 -12.52 2.60
CA ARG A 104 -4.26 -13.90 2.76
C ARG A 104 -3.33 -14.80 1.96
N VAL A 105 -2.05 -14.82 2.32
CA VAL A 105 -1.08 -15.70 1.68
C VAL A 105 -1.38 -17.12 2.15
N GLN A 106 -1.75 -17.96 1.19
CA GLN A 106 -1.81 -19.39 1.42
C GLN A 106 -0.40 -19.85 1.82
N PRO A 107 -0.26 -20.59 2.92
CA PRO A 107 1.04 -21.15 3.27
C PRO A 107 1.55 -22.01 2.11
N PHE A 108 2.82 -21.83 1.76
CA PHE A 108 3.49 -22.67 0.78
C PHE A 108 3.96 -23.96 1.46
N ASP A 109 4.08 -25.02 0.65
CA ASP A 109 4.35 -26.37 1.15
C ASP A 109 5.66 -26.45 1.94
N PHE A 110 5.68 -27.28 2.99
CA PHE A 110 6.83 -27.43 3.86
C PHE A 110 8.08 -27.93 3.11
N GLU A 111 7.90 -28.72 2.04
CA GLU A 111 9.04 -29.19 1.26
C GLU A 111 9.74 -28.03 0.55
N THR A 112 8.99 -27.03 0.08
CA THR A 112 9.56 -25.80 -0.48
C THR A 112 10.37 -25.04 0.57
N VAL A 113 9.93 -25.01 1.84
CA VAL A 113 10.69 -24.40 2.95
C VAL A 113 12.02 -25.12 3.17
N ARG A 114 12.00 -26.46 3.19
CA ARG A 114 13.21 -27.29 3.36
C ARG A 114 14.22 -27.02 2.24
N GLU A 115 13.78 -27.03 0.98
CA GLU A 115 14.64 -26.77 -0.18
C GLU A 115 15.27 -25.37 -0.13
N ILE A 116 14.50 -24.35 0.25
CA ILE A 116 15.01 -22.98 0.38
C ILE A 116 16.09 -22.94 1.48
N ILE A 117 15.84 -23.53 2.64
CA ILE A 117 16.82 -23.52 3.74
C ILE A 117 18.10 -24.25 3.33
N LEU A 118 17.99 -25.42 2.70
CA LEU A 118 19.15 -26.16 2.18
C LEU A 118 19.93 -25.32 1.17
N ARG A 119 19.24 -24.65 0.24
CA ARG A 119 19.88 -23.83 -0.79
C ARG A 119 20.60 -22.61 -0.20
N GLU A 120 19.98 -21.90 0.74
CA GLU A 120 20.51 -20.66 1.30
C GLU A 120 21.59 -20.90 2.37
N THR A 121 21.51 -22.02 3.11
CA THR A 121 22.42 -22.31 4.22
C THR A 121 23.44 -23.41 3.92
N GLY A 122 23.20 -24.23 2.90
CA GLY A 122 24.03 -25.38 2.54
C GLY A 122 23.92 -26.58 3.48
N LYS A 123 22.93 -26.58 4.40
CA LYS A 123 22.74 -27.63 5.41
C LYS A 123 21.29 -28.08 5.47
N GLU A 124 21.08 -29.32 5.88
CA GLU A 124 19.74 -29.84 6.12
C GLU A 124 19.08 -29.14 7.32
N LEU A 125 17.75 -29.10 7.31
CA LEU A 125 16.95 -28.43 8.34
C LEU A 125 17.25 -28.99 9.74
N GLU A 126 17.33 -30.32 9.81
CA GLU A 126 17.57 -31.10 11.03
C GLU A 126 18.99 -30.93 11.59
N GLU A 127 19.95 -30.49 10.77
CA GLU A 127 21.30 -30.17 11.22
C GLU A 127 21.42 -28.76 11.81
N THR A 128 20.50 -27.86 11.42
CA THR A 128 20.55 -26.44 11.77
C THR A 128 19.67 -26.11 12.97
N PHE A 129 18.52 -26.77 13.10
CA PHE A 129 17.53 -26.48 14.14
C PHE A 129 17.28 -27.71 15.02
N SER A 130 17.17 -27.51 16.35
CA SER A 130 16.82 -28.59 17.28
C SER A 130 15.37 -29.09 17.12
N SER A 131 14.48 -28.23 16.62
CA SER A 131 13.09 -28.56 16.30
C SER A 131 12.53 -27.55 15.30
N PHE A 132 11.65 -28.00 14.40
CA PHE A 132 11.00 -27.13 13.43
C PHE A 132 9.52 -27.53 13.24
N ASP A 133 8.60 -26.58 13.39
CA ASP A 133 7.18 -26.81 13.15
C ASP A 133 6.87 -26.69 11.66
N ARG A 134 6.27 -27.74 11.08
CA ARG A 134 5.90 -27.79 9.67
C ARG A 134 4.66 -26.96 9.38
N THR A 135 3.87 -26.63 10.40
CA THR A 135 2.67 -25.82 10.27
C THR A 135 3.04 -24.34 10.43
N PRO A 136 2.87 -23.51 9.39
CA PRO A 136 3.18 -22.10 9.50
C PRO A 136 2.19 -21.40 10.43
N LEU A 137 2.75 -20.61 11.37
CA LEU A 137 1.97 -19.83 12.34
C LEU A 137 1.42 -18.53 11.74
N ALA A 138 2.12 -17.95 10.76
CA ALA A 138 1.75 -16.72 10.08
C ALA A 138 2.43 -16.64 8.71
N ALA A 139 1.88 -15.82 7.82
CA ALA A 139 2.53 -15.44 6.58
C ALA A 139 2.98 -13.98 6.65
N ALA A 140 4.19 -13.69 6.17
CA ALA A 140 4.73 -12.34 6.08
C ALA A 140 4.83 -11.92 4.61
N SER A 141 4.42 -10.68 4.34
CA SER A 141 4.63 -10.02 3.05
C SER A 141 6.05 -9.48 2.96
N LEU A 142 6.68 -9.59 1.78
CA LEU A 142 8.01 -9.05 1.47
C LEU A 142 7.90 -7.76 0.64
#